data_AF-A0A950S0Y0-F1
#
_entry.id   AF-A0A950S0Y0-F1
#
_cell.length_a   1.000
_cell.length_b   1.000
_cell.length_c   1.000
_cell.angle_alpha   90.00
_cell.angle_beta   90.00
_cell.angle_gamma   90.00
#
_symmetry.space_group_name_H-M   'P 1'
#
loop_
_entity.id
_entity.type
_entity.pdbx_description
1 polymer ?
#
loop_
_entity_poly.entity_id
_entity_poly.type
_entity_poly.pdbx_seq_one_letter_code
_entity_poly.pdbx_strand_id
1 'polypeptide(L)'
;MLIGIGLLLAAGTQPASGSSGKMVLAYYVPYDATSWDSLQAHAAAIDVVAGQWVNADACGNLSSRDDETVKDFAHANGLRVAPSLFVASAWVDHQILTNDSAIQQMVDYTVGEGYDGFDLDLEGVDPADRQILTDFVGALAGQLHAAGKMLTLALPAKVTDTTSGWSGAFDI
;
A
#
# COMPACT_ATOMS: atom_id res chain seq x y z
N MET A 1 39.72 14.15 44.60
CA MET A 1 38.88 12.95 44.75
C MET A 1 37.60 13.35 45.47
N LEU A 2 36.54 13.61 44.69
CA LEU A 2 35.12 13.43 45.01
C LEU A 2 34.34 13.92 43.78
N ILE A 3 33.73 12.95 43.12
CA ILE A 3 33.02 13.04 41.84
C ILE A 3 31.57 13.43 42.17
N GLY A 4 31.09 14.55 41.61
CA GLY A 4 29.69 14.94 41.67
C GLY A 4 28.94 14.40 40.44
N ILE A 5 28.07 13.41 40.66
CA ILE A 5 27.18 12.84 39.65
C ILE A 5 25.98 13.78 39.50
N GLY A 6 25.88 14.45 38.35
CA GLY A 6 24.66 15.13 37.91
C GLY A 6 23.82 14.18 37.07
N LEU A 7 22.71 13.69 37.62
CA LEU A 7 21.72 12.89 36.90
C LEU A 7 20.84 13.85 36.09
N LEU A 8 21.03 13.90 34.78
CA LEU A 8 20.14 14.60 33.86
C LEU A 8 19.00 13.66 33.46
N LEU A 9 17.79 13.93 33.95
CA LEU A 9 16.54 13.30 33.52
C LEU A 9 15.86 14.22 32.50
N ALA A 10 15.75 13.78 31.25
CA ALA A 10 14.72 14.15 30.25
C ALA A 10 15.13 13.52 28.90
N ALA A 11 14.30 12.90 28.07
CA ALA A 11 12.88 12.63 28.12
C ALA A 11 12.70 11.25 27.44
N GLY A 12 11.91 10.37 28.06
CA GLY A 12 11.49 9.16 27.37
C GLY A 12 10.60 9.55 26.20
N THR A 13 10.96 9.14 24.99
CA THR A 13 9.99 9.01 23.91
C THR A 13 9.01 7.92 24.34
N GLN A 14 7.88 8.33 24.93
CA GLN A 14 6.76 7.42 25.12
C GLN A 14 6.30 6.96 23.72
N PRO A 15 6.08 5.65 23.52
CA PRO A 15 5.64 5.13 22.24
C PRO A 15 4.31 5.78 21.87
N ALA A 16 4.12 6.03 20.56
CA ALA A 16 2.83 6.42 20.00
C ALA A 16 1.77 5.47 20.58
N SER A 17 0.78 6.03 21.26
CA SER A 17 -0.32 5.27 21.82
C SER A 17 -1.03 4.59 20.67
N GLY A 18 -0.81 3.28 20.51
CA GLY A 18 -1.58 2.45 19.59
C GLY A 18 -3.03 2.54 20.00
N SER A 19 -3.82 3.31 19.25
CA SER A 19 -5.25 3.31 19.48
C SER A 19 -5.74 1.90 19.19
N SER A 20 -6.49 1.33 20.12
CA SER A 20 -7.22 0.07 19.95
C SER A 20 -8.42 0.26 18.99
N GLY A 21 -8.26 1.09 17.97
CA GLY A 21 -9.30 1.48 17.02
C GLY A 21 -9.31 0.54 15.82
N LYS A 22 -10.45 0.52 15.12
CA LYS A 22 -10.55 -0.12 13.81
C LYS A 22 -9.72 0.69 12.82
N MET A 23 -9.02 0.02 11.92
CA MET A 23 -8.42 0.64 10.74
C MET A 23 -9.50 0.79 9.66
N VAL A 24 -9.66 1.97 9.09
CA VAL A 24 -10.54 2.24 7.96
C VAL A 24 -9.71 2.66 6.76
N LEU A 25 -9.69 1.79 5.75
CA LEU A 25 -9.15 2.09 4.42
C LEU A 25 -10.31 2.43 3.49
N ALA A 26 -10.18 3.53 2.75
CA ALA A 26 -11.14 3.94 1.72
C ALA A 26 -10.46 3.96 0.34
N TYR A 27 -11.03 3.23 -0.61
CA TYR A 27 -10.62 3.35 -2.01
C TYR A 27 -11.15 4.65 -2.60
N TYR A 28 -10.28 5.36 -3.31
CA TYR A 28 -10.58 6.60 -4.02
C TYR A 28 -10.40 6.37 -5.52
N VAL A 29 -11.49 6.56 -6.28
CA VAL A 29 -11.48 6.39 -7.73
C VAL A 29 -11.54 7.74 -8.44
N PRO A 30 -10.55 8.07 -9.31
CA PRO A 30 -10.43 9.42 -9.87
C PRO A 30 -11.43 9.72 -11.00
N TYR A 31 -12.17 8.72 -11.48
CA TYR A 31 -13.15 8.88 -12.55
C TYR A 31 -14.55 9.27 -12.05
N ASP A 32 -14.80 9.24 -10.74
CA ASP A 32 -16.07 9.64 -10.14
C ASP A 32 -15.83 10.84 -9.21
N ALA A 33 -16.44 11.99 -9.53
CA ALA A 33 -16.30 13.20 -8.73
C ALA A 33 -16.85 13.04 -7.30
N THR A 34 -17.77 12.09 -7.07
CA THR A 34 -18.30 11.80 -5.74
C THR A 34 -17.25 11.21 -4.79
N SER A 35 -16.14 10.66 -5.30
CA SER A 35 -14.98 10.25 -4.48
C SER A 35 -14.42 11.42 -3.69
N TRP A 36 -14.31 12.59 -4.33
CA TRP A 36 -13.81 13.80 -3.69
C TRP A 36 -14.76 14.31 -2.62
N ASP A 37 -16.04 14.46 -2.96
CA ASP A 37 -17.07 14.92 -2.01
C ASP A 37 -17.14 14.00 -0.78
N SER A 38 -17.08 12.68 -1.00
CA SER A 38 -17.10 11.68 0.07
C SER A 38 -15.85 11.74 0.95
N LEU A 39 -14.66 11.84 0.34
CA LEU A 39 -13.40 11.97 1.09
C LEU A 39 -13.43 13.21 1.98
N GLN A 40 -13.87 14.36 1.45
CA GLN A 40 -13.99 15.59 2.24
C GLN A 40 -14.98 15.45 3.40
N ALA A 41 -16.14 14.83 3.16
CA ALA A 41 -17.19 14.66 4.16
C ALA A 41 -16.82 13.67 5.28
N HIS A 42 -15.92 12.72 5.00
CA HIS A 42 -15.65 11.58 5.88
C HIS A 42 -14.19 11.40 6.31
N ALA A 43 -13.31 12.37 6.00
CA ALA A 43 -11.87 12.29 6.34
C ALA A 43 -11.59 11.88 7.80
N ALA A 44 -12.33 12.43 8.76
CA ALA A 44 -12.15 12.13 10.18
C ALA A 44 -12.44 10.66 10.58
N ALA A 45 -13.06 9.87 9.70
CA ALA A 45 -13.36 8.46 9.91
C ALA A 45 -12.47 7.50 9.11
N ILE A 46 -11.50 8.03 8.35
CA ILE A 46 -10.63 7.27 7.45
C ILE A 46 -9.20 7.35 7.99
N ASP A 47 -8.49 6.23 7.99
CA ASP A 47 -7.08 6.16 8.38
C ASP A 47 -6.13 6.12 7.16
N VAL A 48 -6.60 5.53 6.06
CA VAL A 48 -5.85 5.36 4.82
C VAL A 48 -6.76 5.61 3.62
N VAL A 49 -6.31 6.43 2.67
CA VAL A 49 -6.93 6.54 1.34
C VAL A 49 -6.07 5.81 0.32
N ALA A 50 -6.69 4.86 -0.39
CA ALA A 50 -6.06 4.10 -1.46
C ALA A 50 -6.50 4.68 -2.82
N GLY A 51 -5.64 5.48 -3.45
CA GLY A 51 -5.98 6.17 -4.70
C GLY A 51 -5.67 5.30 -5.92
N GLN A 52 -6.67 4.96 -6.75
CA GLN A 52 -6.47 4.17 -7.96
C GLN A 52 -5.76 5.00 -9.04
N TRP A 53 -4.44 5.14 -8.90
CA TRP A 53 -3.60 6.06 -9.67
C TRP A 53 -2.52 5.34 -10.46
N VAL A 54 -2.11 4.14 -10.04
CA VAL A 54 -1.03 3.40 -10.66
C VAL A 54 -1.60 2.44 -11.68
N ASN A 55 -0.96 2.37 -12.84
CA ASN A 55 -1.29 1.49 -13.95
C ASN A 55 -0.05 0.73 -14.39
N ALA A 56 -0.24 -0.44 -14.99
CA ALA A 56 0.81 -1.19 -15.65
C ALA A 56 0.51 -1.35 -17.15
N ASP A 57 1.55 -1.24 -17.97
CA ASP A 57 1.44 -1.59 -19.39
C ASP A 57 1.57 -3.12 -19.61
N ALA A 58 1.46 -3.55 -20.87
CA ALA A 58 1.53 -4.97 -21.24
C ALA A 58 2.90 -5.62 -21.00
N CYS A 59 3.93 -4.84 -20.68
CA CYS A 59 5.28 -5.28 -20.32
C CYS A 59 5.53 -5.21 -18.81
N GLY A 60 4.53 -4.82 -18.00
CA GLY A 60 4.66 -4.66 -16.56
C GLY A 60 5.41 -3.39 -16.14
N ASN A 61 5.56 -2.40 -17.03
CA ASN A 61 6.10 -1.09 -16.63
C ASN A 61 5.01 -0.27 -15.95
N LEU A 62 5.38 0.43 -14.87
CA LEU A 62 4.44 1.23 -14.10
C LEU A 62 4.33 2.65 -14.65
N SER A 63 3.14 3.21 -14.54
CA SER A 63 2.85 4.64 -14.74
C SER A 63 1.82 5.10 -13.73
N SER A 64 1.83 6.39 -13.39
CA SER A 64 0.90 6.97 -12.42
C SER A 64 0.16 8.17 -13.00
N ARG A 65 -1.03 8.44 -12.44
CA ARG A 65 -1.73 9.72 -12.56
C ARG A 65 -2.09 10.20 -11.16
N ASP A 66 -1.09 10.75 -10.49
CA ASP A 66 -1.18 11.28 -9.13
C ASP A 66 -2.14 12.46 -9.03
N ASP A 67 -2.73 12.64 -7.84
CA ASP A 67 -3.57 13.79 -7.52
C ASP A 67 -3.05 14.47 -6.24
N GLU A 68 -2.20 15.49 -6.44
CA GLU A 68 -1.62 16.27 -5.35
C GLU A 68 -2.69 16.96 -4.49
N THR A 69 -3.85 17.30 -5.05
CA THR A 69 -4.94 17.92 -4.26
C THR A 69 -5.49 16.92 -3.25
N VAL A 70 -5.69 15.68 -3.66
CA VAL A 70 -6.15 14.60 -2.78
C VAL A 70 -5.07 14.24 -1.76
N LYS A 71 -3.81 14.15 -2.19
CA LYS A 71 -2.66 13.83 -1.32
C LYS A 71 -2.50 14.88 -0.21
N ASP A 72 -2.43 16.14 -0.57
CA ASP A 72 -2.28 17.26 0.37
C ASP A 72 -3.47 17.33 1.34
N PHE A 73 -4.68 17.17 0.83
CA PHE A 73 -5.89 17.14 1.67
C PHE A 73 -5.85 15.99 2.68
N ALA A 74 -5.48 14.79 2.24
CA ALA A 74 -5.40 13.60 3.09
C ALA A 74 -4.37 13.80 4.21
N HIS A 75 -3.15 14.23 3.88
CA HIS A 75 -2.10 14.52 4.85
C HIS A 75 -2.48 15.63 5.82
N ALA A 76 -3.11 16.71 5.33
CA ALA A 76 -3.58 17.81 6.18
C ALA A 76 -4.66 17.38 7.19
N ASN A 77 -5.38 16.28 6.91
CA ASN A 77 -6.39 15.70 7.79
C ASN A 77 -5.87 14.45 8.56
N GLY A 78 -4.58 14.15 8.48
CA GLY A 78 -3.95 13.05 9.22
C GLY A 78 -4.17 11.66 8.62
N LEU A 79 -4.69 11.56 7.40
CA LEU A 79 -4.82 10.30 6.67
C LEU A 79 -3.46 9.93 6.06
N ARG A 80 -3.22 8.62 5.94
CA ARG A 80 -2.14 8.08 5.11
C ARG A 80 -2.61 7.88 3.68
N VAL A 81 -1.71 8.00 2.72
CA VAL A 81 -2.01 7.85 1.29
C VAL A 81 -1.21 6.68 0.72
N ALA A 82 -1.92 5.76 0.07
CA ALA A 82 -1.33 4.65 -0.68
C ALA A 82 -1.85 4.65 -2.13
N PRO A 83 -1.01 4.88 -3.14
CA PRO A 83 -1.41 4.67 -4.52
C PRO A 83 -1.71 3.19 -4.74
N SER A 84 -2.83 2.90 -5.38
CA SER A 84 -3.28 1.55 -5.71
C SER A 84 -2.94 1.22 -7.17
N LEU A 85 -2.31 0.07 -7.35
CA LEU A 85 -2.10 -0.58 -8.64
C LEU A 85 -3.17 -1.64 -8.86
N PHE A 86 -4.20 -1.28 -9.62
CA PHE A 86 -5.25 -2.20 -10.03
C PHE A 86 -4.91 -2.86 -11.37
N VAL A 87 -4.90 -4.20 -11.40
CA VAL A 87 -4.68 -4.99 -12.61
C VAL A 87 -5.61 -6.20 -12.61
N ALA A 88 -6.42 -6.33 -13.66
CA ALA A 88 -7.35 -7.46 -13.83
C ALA A 88 -7.02 -8.29 -15.07
N SER A 89 -5.73 -8.59 -15.27
CA SER A 89 -5.22 -9.30 -16.45
C SER A 89 -4.11 -10.26 -16.05
N ALA A 90 -4.39 -11.57 -16.20
CA ALA A 90 -3.41 -12.63 -15.92
C ALA A 90 -2.08 -12.43 -16.65
N TRP A 91 -2.12 -11.93 -17.89
CA TRP A 91 -0.92 -11.62 -18.65
C TRP A 91 -0.09 -10.52 -17.98
N VAL A 92 -0.73 -9.40 -17.62
CA VAL A 92 -0.03 -8.25 -17.04
C VAL A 92 0.46 -8.56 -15.64
N ASP A 93 -0.35 -9.25 -14.84
CA ASP A 93 0.04 -9.72 -13.51
C ASP A 93 1.30 -10.58 -13.58
N HIS A 94 1.34 -11.56 -14.49
CA HIS A 94 2.53 -12.38 -14.71
C HIS A 94 3.76 -11.54 -15.09
N GLN A 95 3.60 -10.55 -15.99
CA GLN A 95 4.71 -9.66 -16.36
C GLN A 95 5.22 -8.84 -15.17
N ILE A 96 4.33 -8.33 -14.31
CA ILE A 96 4.72 -7.60 -13.09
C ILE A 96 5.47 -8.53 -12.13
N LEU A 97 4.90 -9.71 -11.86
CA LEU A 97 5.40 -10.67 -10.88
C LEU A 97 6.77 -11.26 -11.26
N THR A 98 7.11 -11.29 -12.54
CA THR A 98 8.37 -11.81 -13.07
C THR A 98 9.36 -10.73 -13.52
N ASN A 99 9.01 -9.45 -13.36
CA ASN A 99 9.90 -8.34 -13.69
C ASN A 99 10.80 -7.99 -12.50
N ASP A 100 12.10 -8.25 -12.66
CA ASP A 100 13.14 -7.98 -11.65
C ASP A 100 13.19 -6.53 -11.15
N SER A 101 12.66 -5.58 -11.91
CA SER A 101 12.65 -4.15 -11.56
C SER A 101 11.34 -3.67 -10.93
N ALA A 102 10.25 -4.45 -10.99
CA ALA A 102 8.92 -3.98 -10.58
C ALA A 102 8.89 -3.55 -9.10
N ILE A 103 9.50 -4.34 -8.21
CA ILE A 103 9.56 -4.01 -6.78
C ILE A 103 10.31 -2.69 -6.56
N GLN A 104 11.47 -2.52 -7.20
CA GLN A 104 12.25 -1.28 -7.04
C GLN A 104 11.48 -0.07 -7.59
N GLN A 105 10.79 -0.22 -8.72
CA GLN A 105 9.93 0.84 -9.27
C GLN A 105 8.83 1.25 -8.28
N MET A 106 8.14 0.28 -7.65
CA MET A 106 7.10 0.55 -6.67
C MET A 106 7.65 1.26 -5.43
N VAL A 107 8.80 0.82 -4.91
CA VAL A 107 9.45 1.41 -3.73
C VAL A 107 9.94 2.83 -4.05
N ASP A 108 10.63 3.03 -5.17
CA ASP A 108 11.16 4.33 -5.58
C ASP A 108 10.04 5.33 -5.82
N TYR A 109 8.95 4.91 -6.47
CA TYR A 109 7.76 5.74 -6.64
C TYR A 109 7.13 6.11 -5.29
N THR A 110 6.91 5.13 -4.41
CA THR A 110 6.30 5.35 -3.09
C THR A 110 7.14 6.33 -2.24
N VAL A 111 8.45 6.15 -2.23
CA VAL A 111 9.36 7.00 -1.45
C VAL A 111 9.54 8.37 -2.10
N GLY A 112 9.73 8.42 -3.42
CA GLY A 112 10.01 9.63 -4.18
C GLY A 112 8.85 10.61 -4.19
N GLU A 113 7.62 10.12 -4.31
CA GLU A 113 6.40 10.95 -4.32
C GLU A 113 5.86 11.27 -2.92
N GLY A 114 6.51 10.74 -1.87
CA GLY A 114 6.17 11.04 -0.48
C GLY A 114 4.92 10.30 0.03
N TYR A 115 4.55 9.18 -0.58
CA TYR A 115 3.41 8.36 -0.12
C TYR A 115 3.73 7.59 1.17
N ASP A 116 2.70 7.23 1.92
CA ASP A 116 2.82 6.50 3.19
C ASP A 116 2.90 4.97 3.00
N GLY A 117 2.52 4.50 1.81
CA GLY A 117 2.56 3.11 1.43
C GLY A 117 2.17 2.89 -0.02
N PHE A 118 2.02 1.63 -0.39
CA PHE A 118 1.56 1.19 -1.70
C PHE A 118 0.45 0.17 -1.52
N ASP A 119 -0.59 0.24 -2.36
CA ASP A 119 -1.67 -0.74 -2.39
C ASP A 119 -1.54 -1.60 -3.65
N LEU A 120 -1.41 -2.91 -3.46
CA LEU A 120 -1.29 -3.88 -4.54
C LEU A 120 -2.65 -4.54 -4.77
N ASP A 121 -3.21 -4.39 -5.97
CA ASP A 121 -4.53 -4.88 -6.33
C ASP A 121 -4.47 -5.67 -7.66
N LEU A 122 -3.84 -6.85 -7.58
CA LEU A 122 -3.73 -7.77 -8.71
C LEU A 122 -4.88 -8.78 -8.64
N GLU A 123 -5.89 -8.64 -9.49
CA GLU A 123 -7.10 -9.46 -9.49
C GLU A 123 -7.11 -10.57 -10.57
N GLY A 124 -6.13 -10.59 -11.47
CA GLY A 124 -6.06 -11.54 -12.59
C GLY A 124 -5.05 -12.68 -12.40
N VAL A 125 -4.36 -12.77 -11.26
CA VAL A 125 -3.21 -13.66 -11.06
C VAL A 125 -3.56 -15.12 -11.36
N ASP A 126 -2.80 -15.76 -12.25
CA ASP A 126 -2.99 -17.17 -12.57
C ASP A 126 -2.67 -18.04 -11.34
N PRO A 127 -3.48 -19.05 -10.98
CA PRO A 127 -3.16 -19.95 -9.88
C PRO A 127 -1.76 -20.60 -9.97
N ALA A 128 -1.20 -20.76 -11.16
CA ALA A 128 0.17 -21.23 -11.37
C ALA A 128 1.24 -20.27 -10.79
N ASP A 129 0.92 -18.98 -10.67
CA ASP A 129 1.80 -17.95 -10.13
C ASP A 129 1.69 -17.81 -8.60
N ARG A 130 0.97 -18.70 -7.89
CA ARG A 130 0.76 -18.62 -6.43
C ARG A 130 2.04 -18.38 -5.62
N GLN A 131 3.07 -19.18 -5.87
CA GLN A 131 4.35 -19.03 -5.16
C GLN A 131 5.07 -17.74 -5.58
N ILE A 132 5.00 -17.38 -6.87
CA ILE A 132 5.62 -16.16 -7.40
C ILE A 132 4.97 -14.93 -6.74
N LEU A 133 3.64 -14.90 -6.63
CA LEU A 133 2.91 -13.85 -5.92
C LEU A 133 3.34 -13.77 -4.44
N THR A 134 3.44 -14.90 -3.76
CA THR A 134 3.85 -14.96 -2.35
C THR A 134 5.25 -14.40 -2.14
N ASP A 135 6.21 -14.81 -2.98
CA ASP A 135 7.59 -14.36 -2.91
C ASP A 135 7.71 -12.87 -3.27
N PHE A 136 6.98 -12.42 -4.30
CA PHE A 136 6.91 -11.03 -4.73
C PHE A 136 6.37 -10.12 -3.63
N VAL A 137 5.23 -10.47 -3.02
CA VAL A 137 4.62 -9.72 -1.92
C VAL A 137 5.56 -9.68 -0.72
N GLY A 138 6.20 -10.79 -0.37
CA GLY A 138 7.17 -10.84 0.72
C GLY A 138 8.36 -9.90 0.50
N ALA A 139 8.91 -9.89 -0.72
CA ALA A 139 10.02 -9.02 -1.09
C ALA A 139 9.61 -7.54 -1.13
N LEU A 140 8.46 -7.21 -1.72
CA LEU A 140 7.92 -5.85 -1.77
C LEU A 140 7.65 -5.31 -0.36
N ALA A 141 7.00 -6.10 0.50
CA ALA A 141 6.76 -5.75 1.89
C ALA A 141 8.07 -5.48 2.64
N GLY A 142 9.07 -6.35 2.47
CA GLY A 142 10.39 -6.19 3.09
C GLY A 142 11.04 -4.86 2.74
N GLN A 143 11.01 -4.46 1.46
CA GLN A 143 11.61 -3.21 1.01
C GLN A 143 10.81 -1.96 1.43
N LEU A 144 9.48 -1.99 1.30
CA LEU A 144 8.62 -0.88 1.77
C LEU A 144 8.77 -0.67 3.28
N HIS A 145 8.74 -1.74 4.08
CA HIS A 145 8.91 -1.64 5.53
C HIS A 145 10.29 -1.11 5.92
N ALA A 146 11.36 -1.51 5.20
CA ALA A 146 12.70 -0.97 5.43
C ALA A 146 12.79 0.54 5.15
N ALA A 147 11.94 1.05 4.24
CA ALA A 147 11.77 2.48 3.97
C ALA A 147 10.73 3.17 4.85
N GLY A 148 10.16 2.49 5.85
CA GLY A 148 9.13 3.03 6.74
C GLY A 148 7.76 3.22 6.06
N LYS A 149 7.50 2.50 4.97
CA LYS A 149 6.26 2.56 4.17
C LYS A 149 5.40 1.32 4.41
N MET A 150 4.10 1.47 4.25
CA MET A 150 3.14 0.37 4.34
C MET A 150 3.02 -0.40 3.01
N LEU A 151 2.65 -1.67 3.09
CA LEU A 151 2.03 -2.39 1.99
C LEU A 151 0.60 -2.77 2.38
N THR A 152 -0.36 -2.50 1.50
CA THR A 152 -1.72 -3.08 1.55
C THR A 152 -1.95 -3.95 0.32
N LEU A 153 -2.82 -4.94 0.45
CA LEU A 153 -3.08 -5.93 -0.59
C LEU A 153 -4.58 -6.18 -0.68
N ALA A 154 -5.16 -5.99 -1.86
CA ALA A 154 -6.50 -6.43 -2.17
C ALA A 154 -6.49 -7.94 -2.44
N LEU A 155 -7.43 -8.66 -1.83
CA LEU A 155 -7.49 -10.11 -1.88
C LEU A 155 -8.90 -10.57 -2.23
N PRO A 156 -9.06 -11.55 -3.13
CA PRO A 156 -10.36 -12.17 -3.32
C PRO A 156 -10.80 -12.90 -2.05
N ALA A 157 -12.07 -12.79 -1.71
CA ALA A 157 -12.62 -13.51 -0.57
C ALA A 157 -12.54 -15.03 -0.80
N LYS A 158 -11.98 -15.76 0.17
CA LYS A 158 -12.01 -17.22 0.20
C LYS A 158 -12.39 -17.75 1.59
N VAL A 159 -13.14 -18.84 1.63
CA VAL A 159 -13.61 -19.48 2.87
C VAL A 159 -12.82 -20.74 3.22
N THR A 160 -12.13 -21.31 2.23
CA THR A 160 -11.24 -22.47 2.36
C THR A 160 -10.06 -22.27 1.43
N ASP A 161 -8.93 -22.88 1.75
CA ASP A 161 -7.80 -22.87 0.83
C ASP A 161 -8.12 -23.62 -0.47
N THR A 162 -7.70 -23.04 -1.59
CA THR A 162 -7.87 -23.57 -2.95
C THR A 162 -6.69 -23.12 -3.79
N THR A 163 -6.28 -23.96 -4.73
CA THR A 163 -5.22 -23.68 -5.71
C THR A 163 -5.79 -23.55 -7.13
N SER A 164 -7.10 -23.30 -7.25
CA SER A 164 -7.80 -23.16 -8.52
C SER A 164 -8.87 -22.07 -8.46
N GLY A 165 -9.31 -21.59 -9.62
CA GLY A 165 -10.26 -20.48 -9.74
C GLY A 165 -9.64 -19.13 -9.36
N TRP A 166 -10.48 -18.10 -9.25
CA TRP A 166 -10.04 -16.72 -9.02
C TRP A 166 -9.15 -16.58 -7.77
N SER A 167 -9.50 -17.20 -6.64
CA SER A 167 -8.69 -17.12 -5.42
C SER A 167 -7.52 -18.10 -5.37
N GLY A 168 -7.27 -18.87 -6.43
CA GLY A 168 -6.30 -19.98 -6.43
C GLY A 168 -4.84 -19.54 -6.25
N ALA A 169 -4.52 -18.32 -6.69
CA ALA A 169 -3.18 -17.75 -6.59
C ALA A 169 -2.84 -17.20 -5.18
N PHE A 170 -3.82 -17.04 -4.29
CA PHE A 170 -3.63 -16.29 -3.05
C PHE A 170 -3.47 -17.22 -1.85
N ASP A 171 -2.25 -17.27 -1.30
CA ASP A 171 -1.89 -18.03 -0.10
C ASP A 171 -2.25 -17.29 1.19
N ILE A 172 -3.56 -17.16 1.44
CA ILE A 172 -4.16 -16.46 2.58
C ILE A 172 -4.96 -17.38 3.52
#